data_AF-U2KYR4-F1
#
_entry.id   AF-U2KYR4-F1
#
_cell.length_a   1.000
_cell.length_b   1.000
_cell.length_c   1.000
_cell.angle_alpha   90.00
_cell.angle_beta   90.00
_cell.angle_gamma   90.00
#
_symmetry.space_group_name_H-M   'P 1'
#
loop_
_entity.id
_entity.type
_entity.pdbx_description
1 polymer ?
#
loop_
_entity_poly.entity_id
_entity_poly.type
_entity_poly.pdbx_seq_one_letter_code
_entity_poly.pdbx_strand_id
1 'polypeptide(L)'
;MVESIPYIIDMEGVTFISRSFADELYNLTQDYNNVHFLHKEENVQKMMDIVWKGRKKKRTRNTESVIMKNFTSIDEFSKFLQTI
;
A
#
# COMPACT_ATOMS: atom_id res chain seq x y z
N MET A 1 32.18 -0.77 18.58
CA MET A 1 30.85 -0.78 17.94
C MET A 1 31.11 -0.90 16.45
N VAL A 2 30.68 -1.99 15.80
CA VAL A 2 30.82 -2.12 14.34
C VAL A 2 29.69 -1.32 13.73
N GLU A 3 29.99 -0.24 13.02
CA GLU A 3 29.00 0.50 12.25
C GLU A 3 28.41 -0.44 11.19
N SER A 4 27.10 -0.63 11.19
CA SER A 4 26.43 -1.44 10.18
C SER A 4 26.47 -0.71 8.85
N ILE A 5 27.02 -1.37 7.82
CA ILE A 5 27.07 -0.82 6.47
C ILE A 5 25.62 -0.64 5.97
N PRO A 6 25.22 0.57 5.52
CA PRO A 6 23.88 0.79 5.00
C PRO A 6 23.67 0.04 3.69
N TYR A 7 22.52 -0.61 3.54
CA TYR A 7 22.09 -1.19 2.28
C TYR A 7 21.43 -0.10 1.45
N ILE A 8 22.07 0.26 0.34
CA ILE A 8 21.60 1.33 -0.54
C ILE A 8 20.94 0.72 -1.77
N ILE A 9 19.68 1.08 -2.01
CA ILE A 9 18.95 0.77 -3.22
C ILE A 9 18.84 2.04 -4.05
N ASP A 10 19.59 2.10 -5.14
CA ASP A 10 19.52 3.20 -6.10
C ASP A 10 18.34 2.99 -7.06
N MET A 11 17.49 4.00 -7.19
CA MET A 11 16.29 3.98 -8.01
C MET A 11 16.43 4.87 -9.26
N GLU A 12 17.64 5.29 -9.61
CA GLU A 12 17.90 6.06 -10.82
C GLU A 12 17.31 5.36 -12.06
N GLY A 13 16.54 6.11 -12.86
CA GLY A 13 15.85 5.61 -14.05
C GLY A 13 14.55 4.84 -13.77
N VAL A 14 14.21 4.56 -12.51
CA VAL A 14 12.93 3.97 -12.13
C VAL A 14 11.87 5.07 -12.04
N THR A 15 10.97 5.12 -13.02
CA THR A 15 9.93 6.16 -13.11
C THR A 15 8.59 5.74 -12.49
N PHE A 16 8.41 4.44 -12.23
CA PHE A 16 7.17 3.88 -11.72
C PHE A 16 7.41 2.59 -10.92
N ILE A 17 6.62 2.41 -9.85
CA ILE A 17 6.48 1.14 -9.15
C ILE A 17 5.00 0.85 -8.88
N SER A 18 4.65 -0.44 -8.90
CA SER A 18 3.31 -0.87 -8.52
C SER A 18 3.09 -0.77 -7.01
N ARG A 19 1.82 -0.79 -6.60
CA ARG A 19 1.45 -0.85 -5.18
C ARG A 19 2.03 -2.10 -4.49
N SER A 20 1.95 -3.27 -5.14
CA SER A 20 2.46 -4.52 -4.58
C SER A 20 3.98 -4.50 -4.42
N PHE A 21 4.72 -3.93 -5.38
CA PHE A 21 6.16 -3.80 -5.26
C PHE A 21 6.55 -2.88 -4.10
N ALA A 22 5.85 -1.76 -3.96
CA ALA A 22 6.05 -0.86 -2.82
C ALA A 22 5.74 -1.53 -1.48
N ASP A 23 4.75 -2.43 -1.41
CA ASP A 23 4.49 -3.24 -0.21
C ASP A 23 5.68 -4.16 0.13
N GLU A 24 6.39 -4.73 -0.86
CA GLU A 24 7.62 -5.51 -0.60
C GLU A 24 8.78 -4.64 -0.13
N LEU A 25 8.97 -3.45 -0.71
CA LEU A 25 9.96 -2.49 -0.22
C LEU A 25 9.66 -2.10 1.23
N TYR A 26 8.38 -2.03 1.62
CA TYR A 26 8.00 -1.75 3.00
C TYR A 26 8.47 -2.87 3.91
N ASN A 27 8.12 -4.11 3.57
CA ASN A 27 8.54 -5.29 4.34
C ASN A 27 10.06 -5.35 4.48
N LEU A 28 10.80 -5.07 3.40
CA LEU A 28 12.26 -5.02 3.42
C LEU A 28 12.81 -4.05 4.48
N THR A 29 12.20 -2.86 4.65
CA THR A 29 12.59 -1.91 5.71
C THR A 29 12.18 -2.32 7.12
N GLN A 30 11.25 -3.28 7.26
CA GLN A 30 10.87 -3.84 8.56
C GLN A 30 11.78 -5.01 8.95
N ASP A 31 12.18 -5.81 7.97
CA ASP A 31 12.99 -7.03 8.18
C ASP A 31 14.47 -6.72 8.34
N TYR A 32 14.96 -5.66 7.69
CA TYR A 32 16.36 -5.25 7.73
C TYR A 32 16.51 -3.83 8.26
N ASN A 33 17.29 -3.69 9.32
CA ASN A 33 17.74 -2.39 9.78
C ASN A 33 18.70 -1.79 8.72
N ASN A 34 18.60 -0.48 8.49
CA ASN A 34 19.55 0.30 7.67
C ASN A 34 19.42 0.14 6.13
N VAL A 35 18.20 -0.05 5.61
CA VAL A 35 17.89 0.04 4.17
C VAL A 35 17.54 1.49 3.79
N HIS A 36 18.21 2.02 2.77
CA HIS A 36 18.00 3.38 2.25
C HIS A 36 17.75 3.36 0.76
N PHE A 37 16.94 4.31 0.29
CA PHE A 37 16.59 4.44 -1.12
C PHE A 37 17.10 5.76 -1.67
N LEU A 38 17.87 5.76 -2.76
CA LEU A 38 18.40 6.96 -3.43
C LEU A 38 17.72 7.20 -4.78
N HIS A 39 17.88 8.40 -5.32
CA HIS A 39 17.44 8.83 -6.66
C HIS A 39 16.01 8.39 -7.06
N LYS A 40 15.07 8.46 -6.11
CA LYS A 40 13.67 8.14 -6.39
C LYS A 40 13.01 9.28 -7.15
N GLU A 41 12.46 8.96 -8.31
CA GLU A 41 11.54 9.85 -9.01
C GLU A 41 10.28 10.14 -8.19
N GLU A 42 9.64 11.28 -8.46
CA GLU A 42 8.51 11.78 -7.68
C GLU A 42 7.36 10.75 -7.58
N ASN A 43 7.05 10.07 -8.70
CA ASN A 43 5.99 9.07 -8.75
C ASN A 43 6.31 7.83 -7.89
N VAL A 44 7.57 7.41 -7.87
CA VAL A 44 8.05 6.31 -7.02
C VAL A 44 7.93 6.70 -5.55
N GLN A 45 8.41 7.89 -5.18
CA GLN A 45 8.29 8.41 -3.82
C GLN A 45 6.82 8.48 -3.37
N LYS A 46 5.93 9.00 -4.23
CA LYS A 46 4.48 9.07 -3.93
C LYS A 46 3.90 7.70 -3.64
N MET A 47 4.19 6.68 -4.46
CA MET A 47 3.66 5.33 -4.25
C MET A 47 4.17 4.74 -2.93
N MET A 48 5.47 4.87 -2.64
CA MET A 48 6.05 4.45 -1.36
C MET A 48 5.37 5.15 -0.19
N ASP A 49 5.15 6.46 -0.25
CA ASP A 49 4.49 7.20 0.83
C ASP A 49 3.06 6.72 1.09
N ILE A 50 2.29 6.45 0.03
CA ILE A 50 0.93 5.90 0.16
C ILE A 50 0.96 4.55 0.89
N VAL A 51 1.97 3.73 0.59
CA VAL A 51 2.16 2.43 1.24
C VAL A 51 2.54 2.59 2.71
N TRP A 52 3.58 3.36 3.00
CA TRP A 52 4.11 3.52 4.36
C TRP A 52 3.07 4.13 5.29
N LYS A 53 2.41 5.20 4.83
CA LYS A 53 1.33 5.85 5.61
C LYS A 53 0.17 4.88 5.84
N GLY A 54 -0.19 4.10 4.83
CA GLY A 54 -1.24 3.09 4.93
C GLY A 54 -0.90 1.96 5.92
N ARG A 55 0.37 1.54 5.99
CA ARG A 55 0.84 0.48 6.90
C ARG A 55 1.01 0.96 8.34
N LYS A 56 1.41 2.21 8.55
CA LYS A 56 1.51 2.83 9.89
C LYS A 56 0.14 3.02 10.56
N LYS A 57 -0.93 3.18 9.77
CA LYS A 57 -2.29 3.29 10.29
C LYS A 57 -2.88 1.90 10.54
N LYS A 58 -3.03 1.52 11.81
CA LYS A 58 -3.78 0.29 12.18
C LYS A 58 -5.17 0.36 11.54
N ARG A 59 -5.51 -0.62 10.69
CA ARG A 59 -6.84 -0.74 10.10
C ARG A 59 -7.83 -1.08 11.22
N THR A 60 -8.42 -0.06 11.83
CA THR A 60 -9.56 -0.21 12.73
C THR A 60 -10.82 -0.29 11.88
N ARG A 61 -11.30 -1.51 11.66
CA ARG A 61 -12.63 -1.71 11.05
C ARG A 61 -13.64 -1.48 12.16
N ASN A 62 -14.34 -0.35 12.13
CA ASN A 62 -15.53 -0.21 12.96
C ASN A 62 -16.49 -1.30 12.49
N THR A 63 -16.81 -2.24 13.38
CA THR A 63 -17.89 -3.20 13.18
C THR A 63 -19.21 -2.45 13.36
N GLU A 64 -19.47 -1.46 12.51
CA GLU A 64 -20.83 -1.03 12.27
C GLU A 64 -21.58 -2.24 11.70
N SER A 65 -22.85 -2.40 12.08
CA SER A 65 -23.71 -3.46 11.57
C SER A 65 -23.91 -3.27 10.07
N VAL A 66 -22.97 -3.80 9.28
CA VAL A 66 -23.06 -3.79 7.83
C VAL A 66 -24.22 -4.71 7.45
N ILE A 67 -25.28 -4.12 6.92
CA ILE A 67 -26.42 -4.88 6.40
C ILE A 67 -25.97 -5.54 5.10
N MET A 68 -25.69 -6.85 5.16
CA MET A 68 -25.49 -7.65 3.96
C MET A 68 -26.84 -7.86 3.28
N LYS A 69 -26.99 -7.34 2.05
CA LYS A 69 -28.13 -7.64 1.18
C LYS A 69 -27.72 -8.71 0.18
N ASN A 70 -28.47 -9.81 0.14
CA ASN A 70 -28.31 -10.84 -0.87
C ASN A 70 -29.20 -10.54 -2.07
N PHE A 71 -28.63 -10.62 -3.27
CA PHE A 71 -29.36 -10.52 -4.53
C PHE A 71 -29.15 -11.84 -5.28
N THR A 72 -30.23 -12.39 -5.82
CA THR A 72 -30.22 -13.70 -6.50
C THR A 72 -30.19 -13.56 -8.02
N SER A 73 -30.33 -12.33 -8.53
CA SER A 73 -30.23 -11.99 -9.95
C SER A 73 -29.58 -10.64 -10.18
N ILE A 74 -29.08 -10.42 -11.41
CA ILE A 74 -28.53 -9.13 -11.82
C ILE A 74 -29.59 -8.03 -11.88
N ASP A 75 -30.85 -8.39 -12.16
CA ASP A 75 -31.98 -7.45 -12.19
C ASP A 75 -32.29 -6.93 -10.79
N GLU A 76 -32.28 -7.80 -9.77
CA GLU A 76 -32.46 -7.39 -8.38
C GLU A 76 -31.34 -6.46 -7.91
N PHE A 77 -30.09 -6.77 -8.26
CA PHE A 77 -28.95 -5.92 -7.96
C PHE A 77 -29.05 -4.56 -8.68
N SER A 78 -29.41 -4.55 -9.97
CA SER A 78 -29.55 -3.34 -10.77
C SER A 78 -30.64 -2.42 -10.23
N LYS A 79 -31.79 -2.98 -9.81
CA LYS A 79 -32.85 -2.22 -9.14
C LYS A 79 -32.37 -1.60 -7.83
N PHE A 80 -31.57 -2.32 -7.04
CA PHE A 80 -31.00 -1.77 -5.80
C PHE A 80 -30.04 -0.60 -6.09
N LEU A 81 -29.18 -0.71 -7.10
CA LEU A 81 -28.29 0.39 -7.49
C LEU A 81 -29.03 1.66 -7.91
N GLN A 82 -30.25 1.54 -8.42
CA GLN A 82 -31.09 2.70 -8.76
C GLN A 82 -31.71 3.39 -7.52
N THR A 83 -31.60 2.80 -6.34
CA THR A 83 -32.15 3.34 -5.08
C THR A 83 -31.12 4.06 -4.20
N ILE A 84 -29.86 4.09 -4.62
CA ILE A 84 -28.72 4.75 -3.94
C ILE A 84 -28.10 5.81 -4.85
#